data_AF-A0A317MY35-F1
#
_entry.id   AF-A0A317MY35-F1
#
_cell.length_a   1.000
_cell.length_b   1.000
_cell.length_c   1.000
_cell.angle_alpha   90.00
_cell.angle_beta   90.00
_cell.angle_gamma   90.00
#
_symmetry.space_group_name_H-M   'P 1'
#
loop_
_entity.id
_entity.type
_entity.pdbx_description
1 polymer ?
#
loop_
_entity_poly.entity_id
_entity_poly.type
_entity_poly.pdbx_seq_one_letter_code
_entity_poly.pdbx_strand_id
1 'polypeptide(L)'
;MRRRRECVTCGARFTTYEIAELVMPRVVKRDGRREPFNAEKLRSGMLRALEKRPVSFERIDAALVSLLRRVRAGGESEVASRQLGEWMMDELRELDQVAYVRFASVYRSFQDVNAFREEIERLQGPAKTDSKPT
;
A
#
# COMPACT_ATOMS: atom_id res chain seq x y z
N MET A 1 7.31 -18.31 -18.14
CA MET A 1 8.24 -19.18 -18.92
C MET A 1 7.39 -19.97 -19.93
N ARG A 2 7.76 -20.07 -21.21
CA ARG A 2 6.95 -20.78 -22.22
C ARG A 2 7.53 -22.18 -22.45
N ARG A 3 6.85 -23.25 -22.03
CA ARG A 3 7.22 -24.62 -22.41
C ARG A 3 6.38 -25.05 -23.60
N ARG A 4 7.03 -25.31 -24.74
CA ARG A 4 6.36 -25.89 -25.92
C ARG A 4 6.03 -27.34 -25.59
N ARG A 5 4.74 -27.71 -25.64
CA ARG A 5 4.29 -29.10 -25.49
C ARG A 5 3.65 -29.56 -26.80
N GLU A 6 3.88 -30.82 -27.13
CA GLU A 6 3.38 -31.48 -28.34
C GLU A 6 2.56 -32.69 -27.92
N CYS A 7 1.41 -32.90 -28.56
CA CYS A 7 0.60 -34.09 -28.33
C CYS A 7 1.30 -35.31 -28.92
N VAL A 8 1.64 -36.29 -28.09
CA VAL A 8 2.29 -37.54 -28.52
C VAL A 8 1.38 -38.43 -29.41
N THR A 9 0.07 -38.17 -29.43
CA THR A 9 -0.91 -38.97 -30.18
C THR A 9 -1.27 -38.38 -31.55
N CYS A 10 -1.24 -37.06 -31.70
CA CYS A 10 -1.68 -36.41 -32.95
C CYS A 10 -0.74 -35.30 -33.46
N GLY A 11 0.41 -35.05 -32.81
CA GLY A 11 1.39 -34.04 -33.23
C GLY A 11 0.90 -32.58 -33.13
N ALA A 12 -0.31 -32.36 -32.62
CA ALA A 12 -0.86 -31.03 -32.43
C ALA A 12 -0.03 -30.26 -31.38
N ARG A 13 0.44 -29.08 -31.78
CA ARG A 13 1.18 -28.16 -30.91
C ARG A 13 0.20 -27.30 -30.13
N PHE A 14 0.32 -27.28 -28.81
CA PHE A 14 -0.46 -26.39 -27.96
C PHE A 14 0.44 -25.56 -27.07
N THR A 15 0.05 -24.30 -26.87
CA THR A 15 0.73 -23.39 -25.95
C THR A 15 -0.05 -23.40 -24.64
N THR A 16 0.52 -23.97 -23.58
CA THR A 16 -0.03 -23.81 -22.23
C THR A 16 0.43 -22.46 -21.69
N TYR A 17 -0.52 -21.62 -21.28
CA TYR A 17 -0.23 -20.43 -20.50
C TYR A 17 -0.18 -20.83 -19.03
N GLU A 18 1.01 -20.83 -18.43
CA GLU A 18 1.13 -20.84 -16.97
C GLU A 18 0.80 -19.42 -16.49
N ILE A 19 -0.43 -19.21 -16.03
CA ILE A 19 -0.82 -18.00 -15.33
C ILE A 19 -0.35 -18.19 -13.88
N ALA A 20 0.54 -17.32 -13.40
CA ALA A 20 0.84 -17.28 -11.98
C ALA A 20 -0.43 -16.83 -11.24
N GLU A 21 -1.11 -17.76 -10.56
CA GLU A 21 -2.12 -17.40 -9.57
C GLU A 21 -1.40 -16.68 -8.43
N LEU A 22 -1.35 -15.35 -8.51
CA LEU A 22 -0.80 -14.52 -7.45
C LEU A 22 -1.82 -14.46 -6.31
N VAL A 23 -1.72 -15.44 -5.41
CA VAL A 23 -2.47 -15.49 -4.15
C VAL A 23 -2.00 -14.35 -3.24
N MET A 24 -2.93 -13.75 -2.51
CA MET A 24 -2.57 -12.72 -1.53
C MET A 24 -1.72 -13.32 -0.38
N PRO A 25 -0.62 -12.67 0.04
CA PRO A 25 0.25 -13.15 1.11
C PRO A 25 -0.46 -13.12 2.46
N ARG A 26 -0.05 -13.98 3.40
CA ARG A 26 -0.48 -13.85 4.80
C ARG A 26 0.14 -12.60 5.42
N VAL A 27 -0.55 -11.97 6.36
CA VAL A 27 -0.05 -10.80 7.06
C VAL A 27 0.56 -11.18 8.40
N VAL A 28 1.83 -10.83 8.60
CA VAL A 28 2.57 -11.03 9.86
C VAL A 28 2.38 -9.79 10.75
N LYS A 29 1.70 -9.95 11.87
CA LYS A 29 1.44 -8.90 12.86
C LYS A 29 2.67 -8.60 13.70
N ARG A 30 2.65 -7.46 14.43
CA ARG A 30 3.78 -7.03 15.28
C ARG A 30 4.13 -8.03 16.39
N ASP A 31 3.14 -8.79 16.85
CA ASP A 31 3.28 -9.86 17.83
C ASP A 31 3.69 -11.21 17.20
N GLY A 32 4.02 -11.23 15.90
CA GLY A 32 4.41 -12.43 15.15
C GLY A 32 3.25 -13.31 14.69
N ARG A 33 2.00 -12.98 15.02
CA ARG A 33 0.84 -13.77 14.55
C ARG A 33 0.62 -13.60 13.05
N ARG A 34 0.16 -14.66 12.40
CA ARG A 34 -0.10 -14.70 10.94
C ARG A 34 -1.59 -14.72 10.67
N GLU A 35 -2.14 -13.64 10.16
CA GLU A 35 -3.54 -13.55 9.74
C GLU A 35 -3.68 -13.66 8.21
N PRO A 36 -4.78 -14.21 7.68
CA PRO A 36 -5.09 -14.09 6.26
C PRO A 36 -5.15 -12.62 5.84
N PHE A 37 -4.76 -12.32 4.59
CA PHE A 37 -4.95 -10.98 4.05
C PHE A 37 -6.43 -10.61 4.02
N ASN A 38 -6.76 -9.42 4.49
CA ASN A 38 -8.12 -8.89 4.47
C ASN A 38 -8.12 -7.50 3.85
N ALA A 39 -8.61 -7.42 2.60
CA ALA A 39 -8.70 -6.17 1.85
C ALA A 39 -9.71 -5.19 2.48
N GLU A 40 -10.77 -5.68 3.11
CA GLU A 40 -11.80 -4.84 3.73
C GLU A 40 -11.26 -4.12 4.97
N LYS A 41 -10.43 -4.81 5.76
CA LYS A 41 -9.71 -4.21 6.90
C LYS A 41 -8.78 -3.07 6.45
N LEU A 42 -8.15 -3.24 5.30
CA LEU A 42 -7.26 -2.26 4.69
C LEU A 42 -8.04 -1.03 4.20
N ARG A 43 -9.15 -1.26 3.47
CA ARG A 43 -10.08 -0.21 3.04
C ARG A 43 -10.61 0.58 4.23
N SER A 44 -11.09 -0.11 5.26
CA SER A 44 -11.61 0.51 6.49
C SER A 44 -10.57 1.40 7.18
N GLY A 45 -9.31 0.95 7.24
CA GLY A 45 -8.20 1.75 7.77
C GLY A 45 -7.95 3.03 6.96
N MET A 46 -7.96 2.93 5.63
CA MET A 46 -7.79 4.07 4.73
C MET A 46 -8.95 5.07 4.84
N LEU A 47 -10.19 4.60 4.85
CA LEU A 47 -11.38 5.44 5.02
C LEU A 47 -11.37 6.19 6.35
N ARG A 48 -10.98 5.53 7.43
CA ARG A 48 -10.85 6.17 8.76
C ARG A 48 -9.77 7.26 8.76
N ALA A 49 -8.66 7.05 8.06
CA ALA A 49 -7.64 8.09 7.89
C ALA A 49 -8.19 9.30 7.12
N LEU A 50 -9.02 9.07 6.11
CA LEU A 50 -9.60 10.07 5.21
C LEU A 50 -10.93 10.68 5.69
N GLU A 51 -11.39 10.32 6.89
CA GLU A 51 -12.66 10.81 7.42
C GLU A 51 -12.72 12.35 7.43
N LYS A 52 -13.79 12.91 6.84
CA LYS A 52 -14.05 14.34 6.65
C LYS A 52 -13.01 15.07 5.78
N ARG A 53 -12.28 14.35 4.93
CA ARG A 53 -11.36 14.96 3.94
C ARG A 53 -12.04 15.06 2.57
N PRO A 54 -11.73 16.10 1.77
CA PRO A 54 -12.30 16.29 0.44
C PRO A 54 -11.58 15.40 -0.60
N VAL A 55 -11.65 14.08 -0.43
CA VAL A 55 -11.07 13.10 -1.36
C VAL A 55 -12.19 12.27 -1.97
N SER A 56 -12.22 12.18 -3.30
CA SER A 56 -13.27 11.44 -4.01
C SER A 56 -13.11 9.93 -3.83
N PHE A 57 -14.22 9.19 -3.86
CA PHE A 57 -14.20 7.73 -3.70
C PHE A 57 -13.36 7.04 -4.77
N GLU A 58 -13.35 7.57 -6.00
CA GLU A 58 -12.55 7.03 -7.11
C GLU A 58 -11.05 7.09 -6.81
N ARG A 59 -10.57 8.19 -6.19
CA ARG A 59 -9.16 8.32 -5.79
C ARG A 59 -8.80 7.34 -4.67
N ILE A 60 -9.72 7.10 -3.74
CA ILE A 60 -9.55 6.13 -2.64
C ILE A 60 -9.46 4.71 -3.21
N ASP A 61 -10.37 4.37 -4.12
CA ASP A 61 -10.37 3.06 -4.78
C ASP A 61 -9.11 2.85 -5.62
N ALA A 62 -8.66 3.87 -6.35
CA ALA A 62 -7.41 3.81 -7.10
C ALA A 62 -6.20 3.56 -6.20
N ALA A 63 -6.11 4.26 -5.06
CA ALA A 63 -5.05 4.05 -4.07
C ALA A 63 -5.11 2.63 -3.47
N LEU A 64 -6.30 2.12 -3.16
CA LEU A 64 -6.47 0.76 -2.67
C LEU A 64 -6.02 -0.28 -3.72
N VAL A 65 -6.38 -0.09 -4.99
CA VAL A 65 -5.95 -0.95 -6.10
C VAL A 65 -4.44 -0.92 -6.27
N SER A 66 -3.81 0.27 -6.20
CA SER A 66 -2.35 0.44 -6.23
C SER A 66 -1.69 -0.37 -5.12
N LEU A 67 -2.20 -0.25 -3.89
CA LEU A 67 -1.66 -0.95 -2.74
C LEU A 67 -1.83 -2.47 -2.86
N LEU A 68 -3.00 -2.97 -3.29
CA LEU A 68 -3.23 -4.40 -3.54
C LEU A 68 -2.34 -4.95 -4.66
N ARG A 69 -2.02 -4.13 -5.66
CA ARG A 69 -1.07 -4.50 -6.72
C ARG A 69 0.35 -4.60 -6.16
N ARG A 70 0.77 -3.65 -5.30
CA ARG A 70 2.09 -3.67 -4.65
C ARG A 70 2.26 -4.90 -3.76
N VAL A 71 1.21 -5.26 -3.01
CA VAL A 71 1.16 -6.50 -2.21
C VAL A 71 1.36 -7.74 -3.07
N ARG A 72 0.64 -7.85 -4.20
CA ARG A 72 0.77 -9.01 -5.11
C ARG A 72 2.09 -9.04 -5.86
N ALA A 73 2.64 -7.88 -6.22
CA ALA A 73 3.88 -7.77 -6.99
C ALA A 73 5.10 -8.27 -6.21
N GLY A 74 5.06 -8.28 -4.87
CA GLY A 74 6.13 -8.83 -4.04
C GLY A 74 6.36 -10.33 -4.27
N GLY A 75 5.32 -11.09 -4.65
CA GLY A 75 5.43 -12.55 -4.88
C GLY A 75 5.76 -13.36 -3.61
N GLU A 76 5.84 -12.72 -2.45
CA GLU A 76 6.12 -13.34 -1.16
C GLU A 76 4.89 -14.08 -0.63
N SER A 77 5.10 -15.12 0.17
CA SER A 77 4.02 -15.85 0.84
C SER A 77 3.50 -15.13 2.09
N GLU A 78 4.31 -14.25 2.67
CA GLU A 78 4.03 -13.49 3.88
C GLU A 78 4.44 -12.02 3.69
N VAL A 79 3.65 -11.09 4.22
CA VAL A 79 3.96 -9.66 4.24
C VAL A 79 3.87 -9.13 5.67
N ALA A 80 4.87 -8.36 6.10
CA ALA A 80 4.82 -7.73 7.40
C ALA A 80 3.71 -6.67 7.44
N SER A 81 2.92 -6.65 8.51
CA SER A 81 1.98 -5.56 8.79
C SER A 81 2.68 -4.20 8.87
N ARG A 82 3.98 -4.20 9.20
CA ARG A 82 4.85 -3.02 9.13
C ARG A 82 4.97 -2.47 7.70
N GLN A 83 5.18 -3.37 6.76
CA GLN A 83 5.34 -3.01 5.35
C GLN A 83 4.02 -2.47 4.76
N LEU A 84 2.90 -3.11 5.10
CA LEU A 84 1.57 -2.68 4.61
C LEU A 84 1.20 -1.26 5.06
N GLY A 85 1.52 -0.90 6.31
CA GLY A 85 1.23 0.44 6.81
C GLY A 85 2.16 1.49 6.21
N GLU A 86 3.40 1.14 5.89
CA GLU A 86 4.30 2.03 5.13
C GLU A 86 3.77 2.31 3.72
N TRP A 87 3.32 1.28 3.00
CA TRP A 87 2.67 1.49 1.69
C TRP A 87 1.38 2.30 1.80
N MET A 88 0.59 2.08 2.85
CA MET A 88 -0.62 2.87 3.08
C MET A 88 -0.29 4.34 3.38
N MET A 89 0.78 4.59 4.14
CA MET A 89 1.28 5.94 4.39
C MET A 89 1.71 6.62 3.09
N ASP A 90 2.40 5.92 2.19
CA ASP A 90 2.78 6.48 0.88
C ASP A 90 1.52 6.91 0.09
N GLU A 91 0.53 6.03 -0.03
CA GLU A 91 -0.72 6.33 -0.75
C GLU A 91 -1.50 7.49 -0.08
N LEU A 92 -1.58 7.51 1.24
CA LEU A 92 -2.26 8.59 1.98
C LEU A 92 -1.55 9.92 1.82
N ARG A 93 -0.22 9.94 1.72
CA ARG A 93 0.56 11.17 1.52
C ARG A 93 0.21 11.86 0.19
N GLU A 94 0.00 11.07 -0.86
CA GLU A 94 -0.42 11.56 -2.18
C GLU A 94 -1.90 11.99 -2.22
N LEU A 95 -2.75 11.36 -1.40
CA LEU A 95 -4.16 11.71 -1.32
C LEU A 95 -4.40 12.97 -0.49
N ASP A 96 -3.88 13.01 0.74
CA ASP A 96 -4.12 14.08 1.70
C ASP A 96 -3.11 14.06 2.87
N GLN A 97 -2.39 15.16 3.06
CA GLN A 97 -1.37 15.28 4.11
C GLN A 97 -1.93 15.13 5.53
N VAL A 98 -3.17 15.58 5.79
CA VAL A 98 -3.79 15.46 7.13
C VAL A 98 -4.15 14.00 7.41
N ALA A 99 -4.66 13.27 6.41
CA ALA A 99 -4.92 11.85 6.52
C ALA A 99 -3.64 11.04 6.75
N TYR A 100 -2.55 11.39 6.06
CA TYR A 100 -1.21 10.84 6.32
C TYR A 100 -0.82 11.01 7.80
N VAL A 101 -0.90 12.24 8.32
CA VAL A 101 -0.53 12.56 9.70
C VAL A 101 -1.38 11.78 10.71
N ARG A 102 -2.70 11.70 10.48
CA ARG A 102 -3.63 10.94 11.33
C ARG A 102 -3.32 9.45 11.32
N PHE A 103 -2.97 8.89 10.17
CA PHE A 103 -2.60 7.48 10.09
C PHE A 103 -1.24 7.23 10.74
N ALA A 104 -0.25 8.09 10.47
CA ALA A 104 1.08 8.00 11.04
C ALA A 104 1.04 8.08 12.58
N SER A 105 0.14 8.86 13.18
CA SER A 105 0.04 8.98 14.63
C SER A 105 -0.33 7.67 15.32
N VAL A 106 -1.27 6.92 14.75
CA VAL A 106 -1.65 5.58 15.24
C VAL A 106 -0.53 4.59 14.94
N TYR A 107 0.04 4.68 13.74
CA TYR A 107 0.93 3.66 13.23
C TYR A 107 2.35 3.71 13.80
N ARG A 108 2.98 4.89 13.82
CA ARG A 108 4.32 5.04 14.39
C ARG A 108 4.30 5.13 15.90
N SER A 109 3.12 5.22 16.52
CA SER A 109 2.93 5.30 17.97
C SER A 109 3.93 6.31 18.56
N PHE A 110 3.92 7.53 18.04
CA PHE A 110 4.85 8.57 18.46
C PHE A 110 4.82 8.68 19.99
N GLN A 111 5.95 8.37 20.63
CA GLN A 111 6.04 8.37 22.08
C GLN A 111 6.09 9.78 22.66
N ASP A 112 6.40 10.78 21.82
CA ASP A 112 6.52 12.19 22.20
C ASP A 112 5.94 13.10 21.10
N VAL A 113 5.35 14.22 21.53
CA VAL A 113 4.88 15.34 20.71
C VAL A 113 6.01 15.91 19.86
N ASN A 114 7.26 15.87 20.33
CA ASN A 114 8.42 16.32 19.56
C ASN A 114 8.64 15.48 18.29
N ALA A 115 8.55 14.15 18.39
CA ALA A 115 8.68 13.26 17.24
C ALA A 115 7.56 13.47 16.21
N PHE A 116 6.38 13.88 16.67
CA PHE A 116 5.28 14.28 15.80
C PHE A 116 5.57 15.63 15.12
N ARG A 117 6.08 16.63 15.86
CA ARG A 117 6.46 17.93 15.29
C ARG A 117 7.51 17.79 14.20
N GLU A 118 8.57 17.01 14.43
CA GLU A 118 9.60 16.75 13.42
C GLU A 118 9.01 16.10 12.15
N GLU A 119 8.00 15.24 12.30
CA GLU A 119 7.31 14.65 11.16
C GLU A 119 6.50 15.69 10.38
N ILE A 120 5.83 16.62 11.08
CA ILE A 120 5.12 17.75 10.44
C ILE A 120 6.10 18.66 9.70
N GLU A 121 7.24 18.98 10.31
CA GLU A 121 8.29 19.80 9.69
C GLU A 121 8.86 19.12 8.42
N ARG A 122 9.08 17.81 8.46
CA ARG A 122 9.48 17.02 7.28
C ARG A 122 8.45 17.10 6.15
N LEU A 123 7.15 17.14 6.46
CA LEU A 123 6.09 17.28 5.46
C LEU A 123 6.00 18.68 4.85
N GLN A 124 6.42 19.72 5.58
CA GLN A 124 6.36 21.10 5.09
C GLN A 124 7.43 21.42 4.04
N GLY A 125 8.52 20.63 3.97
CA GLY A 125 9.67 20.92 3.09
C GLY A 125 10.31 22.29 3.42
N PRO A 126 11.47 22.64 2.83
CA PRO A 126 11.96 24.01 2.96
C PRO A 126 10.92 24.92 2.32
N ALA A 127 10.34 25.83 3.11
CA ALA A 127 9.41 26.84 2.63
C ALA A 127 9.98 27.45 1.36
N LYS A 128 9.27 27.31 0.23
CA LYS A 128 9.57 28.07 -0.98
C LYS A 128 9.49 29.53 -0.56
N THR A 129 10.66 30.14 -0.38
CA THR A 129 10.76 31.57 -0.15
C THR A 129 10.39 32.20 -1.48
N ASP A 130 9.13 32.62 -1.59
CA ASP A 130 8.64 33.41 -2.71
C ASP A 130 9.47 34.70 -2.75
N SER A 131 10.55 34.66 -3.52
CA SER A 131 11.35 35.81 -3.88
C SER A 131 10.54 36.58 -4.91
N LYS A 132 9.76 37.54 -4.43
CA LYS A 132 9.06 38.51 -5.27
C LYS A 132 10.13 39.29 -6.06
N PRO A 133 10.15 39.24 -7.41
CA PRO A 133 11.04 40.10 -8.17
C PRO A 133 10.57 41.54 -8.03
N THR A 134 11.53 42.42 -7.75
CA THR A 134 11.37 43.89 -7.69
C THR A 134 11.15 44.45 -9.08
#